data_AF-A0A3B9SL01-F1
#
_entry.id   AF-A0A3B9SL01-F1
#
_cell.length_a   1.000
_cell.length_b   1.000
_cell.length_c   1.000
_cell.angle_alpha   90.00
_cell.angle_beta   90.00
_cell.angle_gamma   90.00
#
_symmetry.space_group_name_H-M   'P 1'
#
loop_
_entity.id
_entity.type
_entity.pdbx_description
1 polymer ?
#
loop_
_entity_poly.entity_id
_entity_poly.type
_entity_poly.pdbx_seq_one_letter_code
_entity_poly.pdbx_strand_id
1 'polypeptide(L)' 'MTQGVNYPKGLLAWGSEWGFDKALQTLEALHVRTGDPRYRTCPLLRDWAVQPPTF' A
#
# COMPACT_ATOMS: atom_id res chain seq x y z
N MET A 1 -10.54 -1.59 -10.93
CA MET A 1 -11.28 -2.50 -10.03
C MET A 1 -12.53 -1.82 -9.43
N THR A 2 -13.38 -1.18 -10.25
CA THR A 2 -14.63 -0.49 -9.83
C THR A 2 -15.90 -1.24 -10.25
N GLN A 3 -15.77 -2.38 -10.94
CA GLN A 3 -16.91 -3.13 -11.51
C GLN A 3 -17.04 -4.56 -10.98
N GLY A 4 -16.09 -5.06 -10.19
CA GLY A 4 -16.08 -6.47 -9.72
C GLY A 4 -16.30 -6.67 -8.22
N VAL A 5 -16.08 -5.65 -7.39
CA VAL A 5 -16.03 -5.77 -5.91
C VAL A 5 -16.61 -4.56 -5.16
N ASN A 6 -17.32 -3.67 -5.86
CA ASN A 6 -18.04 -2.52 -5.31
C ASN A 6 -17.24 -1.61 -4.35
N TYR A 7 -15.93 -1.45 -4.56
CA TYR A 7 -15.16 -0.44 -3.82
C TYR A 7 -15.61 0.96 -4.24
N PRO A 8 -15.87 1.88 -3.29
CA PRO A 8 -16.35 3.23 -3.59
C PRO A 8 -15.29 4.08 -4.31
N LYS A 9 -14.01 3.69 -4.23
CA LYS A 9 -12.87 4.35 -4.90
C LYS A 9 -11.88 3.31 -5.42
N GLY A 10 -11.05 3.70 -6.40
CA GLY A 10 -9.92 2.89 -6.82
C GLY A 10 -8.92 2.70 -5.68
N LEU A 11 -8.42 1.48 -5.48
CA LEU A 11 -7.50 1.15 -4.39
C LEU A 11 -6.27 2.07 -4.34
N LEU A 12 -5.76 2.48 -5.51
CA LEU A 12 -4.63 3.39 -5.62
C LEU A 12 -4.98 4.83 -5.20
N ALA A 13 -6.20 5.28 -5.52
CA ALA A 13 -6.70 6.58 -5.08
C ALA A 13 -6.85 6.62 -3.55
N TRP A 14 -7.35 5.55 -2.94
CA TRP A 14 -7.38 5.40 -1.49
C TRP A 14 -5.99 5.36 -0.87
N GLY A 15 -5.03 4.66 -1.49
CA GLY A 15 -3.64 4.68 -1.05
C GLY A 15 -3.03 6.09 -1.07
N SER A 16 -3.36 6.87 -2.11
CA SER A 16 -2.93 8.28 -2.23
C SER A 16 -3.57 9.18 -1.16
N GLU A 17 -4.87 9.01 -0.88
CA GLU A 17 -5.58 9.77 0.17
C GLU A 17 -5.11 9.41 1.59
N TRP A 18 -4.85 8.13 1.86
CA TRP A 18 -4.45 7.64 3.18
C TRP A 18 -2.97 7.88 3.48
N GLY A 19 -2.12 7.75 2.46
CA GLY A 19 -0.66 7.82 2.51
C GLY A 19 -0.02 6.44 2.29
N PHE A 20 0.76 6.29 1.22
CA PHE A 20 1.53 5.07 0.95
C PHE A 20 2.66 4.85 1.97
N ASP A 21 3.13 5.90 2.62
CA ASP A 21 4.09 5.86 3.73
C ASP A 21 3.55 5.08 4.93
N LYS A 22 2.29 5.31 5.32
CA LYS A 22 1.64 4.60 6.42
C LYS A 22 1.41 3.13 6.09
N ALA A 23 1.01 2.86 4.84
CA ALA A 23 0.84 1.49 4.37
C ALA A 23 2.18 0.73 4.40
N LEU A 24 3.27 1.37 3.96
CA LEU A 24 4.62 0.80 4.01
C LEU A 24 5.04 0.50 5.46
N GLN A 25 4.94 1.48 6.36
CA GLN A 25 5.31 1.29 7.77
C GLN A 25 4.50 0.18 8.45
N THR A 26 3.20 0.09 8.16
CA THR A 26 2.34 -0.96 8.72
C THR A 26 2.78 -2.35 8.26
N LEU A 27 3.07 -2.50 6.97
CA LEU A 27 3.53 -3.78 6.41
C LEU A 27 4.92 -4.15 6.93
N GLU A 28 5.85 -3.19 7.03
CA GLU A 28 7.18 -3.44 7.61
C GLU A 28 7.09 -3.83 9.08
N ALA A 29 6.26 -3.15 9.87
CA ALA A 29 6.03 -3.52 11.27
C ALA A 29 5.42 -4.93 11.41
N LEU A 30 4.47 -5.29 10.54
CA LEU A 30 3.89 -6.64 10.52
C LEU A 30 4.92 -7.69 10.11
N HIS A 31 5.73 -7.40 9.10
CA HIS A 31 6.79 -8.30 8.64
C HIS A 31 7.84 -8.52 9.72
N VAL A 32 8.31 -7.46 10.39
CA VAL A 32 9.27 -7.54 11.50
C VAL A 32 8.69 -8.32 12.68
N ARG A 33 7.40 -8.11 13.00
CA ARG A 33 6.75 -8.77 14.13
C ARG A 33 6.48 -10.26 13.90
N THR A 34 6.10 -10.64 12.69
CA THR A 34 5.67 -12.02 12.38
C THR A 34 6.76 -12.86 11.72
N GLY A 35 7.73 -12.24 11.07
CA GLY A 35 8.70 -12.91 10.20
C GLY A 35 8.08 -13.52 8.94
N ASP A 36 6.78 -13.31 8.69
CA ASP A 36 6.08 -13.97 7.59
C ASP A 36 6.35 -13.23 6.27
N PRO A 37 6.84 -13.92 5.21
CA PRO A 37 7.06 -13.33 3.90
C PRO A 37 5.80 -12.75 3.25
N ARG A 38 4.60 -13.10 3.72
CA ARG A 38 3.32 -12.51 3.24
C ARG A 38 3.25 -10.99 3.43
N TYR A 39 3.93 -10.45 4.43
CA TYR A 39 3.96 -9.01 4.70
C TYR A 39 5.15 -8.31 4.05
N ARG A 40 5.93 -9.01 3.22
CA ARG A 40 7.08 -8.43 2.53
C ARG A 40 6.60 -7.27 1.65
N THR A 41 7.18 -6.10 1.89
CA THR A 41 6.85 -4.89 1.14
C THR A 41 7.51 -4.88 -0.24
N CYS A 42 6.71 -4.59 -1.26
CA CYS A 42 7.13 -4.44 -2.66
C CYS A 42 8.10 -3.25 -2.80
N PRO A 43 9.15 -3.32 -3.63
CA PRO A 43 10.02 -2.18 -3.93
C PRO A 43 9.22 -0.96 -4.43
N LEU A 44 8.24 -1.17 -5.30
CA LEU A 44 7.38 -0.11 -5.83
C LEU A 44 6.60 0.66 -4.74
N LEU A 45 6.24 -0.01 -3.64
CA LEU A 45 5.55 0.65 -2.53
C LEU A 45 6.49 1.61 -1.78
N ARG A 46 7.80 1.30 -1.75
CA ARG A 46 8.82 2.21 -1.21
C ARG A 46 8.99 3.43 -2.11
N ASP A 47 9.01 3.23 -3.42
CA ASP A 47 9.08 4.33 -4.38
C ASP A 47 7.85 5.24 -4.24
N TRP A 48 6.65 4.66 -4.08
CA TRP A 48 5.41 5.40 -3.86
C TRP A 48 5.32 6.12 -2.51
N ALA A 49 6.01 5.62 -1.48
CA ALA A 49 6.12 6.32 -0.21
C ALA A 49 6.98 7.58 -0.32
N VAL A 50 7.97 7.61 -1.22
CA VAL A 50 8.81 8.79 -1.48
C VAL A 50 8.15 9.73 -2.49
N GLN A 51 7.62 9.17 -3.58
CA GLN A 51 6.97 9.89 -4.65
C GLN A 51 5.61 9.25 -4.96
N PRO A 52 4.50 9.86 -4.52
CA PRO A 52 3.19 9.29 -4.76
C PRO A 52 2.94 9.16 -6.28
N PRO A 53 2.34 8.06 -6.72
CA PRO A 53 2.06 7.84 -8.13
C PRO A 53 1.06 8.87 -8.65
N THR A 54 1.36 9.43 -9.82
CA THR A 54 0.45 10.29 -10.58
C THR A 54 -0.44 9.41 -11.46
N PHE A 55 -1.76 9.51 -11.29
CA PHE A 55 -2.76 8.78 -12.09
C PHE A 55 -3.70 9.75 -12.81
#